data_AF-A0A6G0W3F5-F1
#
_entry.id   AF-A0A6G0W3F5-F1
#
_cell.length_a   1.000
_cell.length_b   1.000
_cell.length_c   1.000
_cell.angle_alpha   90.00
_cell.angle_beta   90.00
_cell.angle_gamma   90.00
#
_symmetry.space_group_name_H-M   'P 1'
#
loop_
_entity.id
_entity.type
_entity.pdbx_description
1 polymer ?
#
loop_
_entity_poly.entity_id
_entity_poly.type
_entity_poly.pdbx_seq_one_letter_code
_entity_poly.pdbx_strand_id
1 'polypeptide(L)'
;MAGWTNKETVANFEIYIGKSVRSWYMQLKPEAKSSWAVLRQRFISRWAQPKMSKEDKYHQMLQEPGEDVLEFFFRFNHAARNCNYEYSKGRSKLNEHVRRFCTKIQDVELGKRIGENMFKDIDELEEYLDHKDRLNTLFDTQHPKKKKETTRPLVASNVFAAQLPKLDQFGMTHARTSDFQA
;
A
#
# COMPACT_ATOMS: atom_id res chain seq x y z
N MET A 1 16.65 24.74 -0.89
CA MET A 1 15.54 25.60 -1.36
C MET A 1 14.43 25.51 -0.32
N ALA A 2 14.00 26.64 0.24
CA ALA A 2 12.95 26.65 1.25
C ALA A 2 11.58 26.36 0.59
N GLY A 3 10.82 25.42 1.16
CA GLY A 3 9.45 25.16 0.73
C GLY A 3 8.49 26.27 1.18
N TRP A 4 7.25 26.21 0.71
CA TRP A 4 6.19 27.12 1.15
C TRP A 4 5.85 26.91 2.63
N THR A 5 5.52 28.00 3.32
CA THR A 5 4.96 27.98 4.67
C THR A 5 3.56 27.37 4.68
N ASN A 6 3.06 26.99 5.87
CA ASN A 6 1.68 26.47 6.01
C ASN A 6 0.62 27.46 5.49
N LYS A 7 0.82 28.76 5.71
CA LYS A 7 -0.09 29.81 5.25
C LYS A 7 -0.07 29.95 3.73
N GLU A 8 1.12 29.94 3.13
CA GLU A 8 1.28 29.95 1.67
C GLU A 8 0.72 28.68 1.03
N THR A 9 0.87 27.53 1.68
CA THR A 9 0.33 26.26 1.18
C THR A 9 -1.20 26.28 1.13
N VAL A 10 -1.86 26.80 2.17
CA VAL A 10 -3.32 27.00 2.17
C VAL A 10 -3.75 27.99 1.08
N ALA A 11 -3.07 29.13 0.98
CA ALA A 11 -3.42 30.16 0.00
C ALA A 11 -3.29 29.67 -1.44
N ASN A 12 -2.21 28.94 -1.73
CA ASN A 12 -1.96 28.39 -3.06
C ASN A 12 -2.84 27.18 -3.37
N PHE A 13 -3.36 26.45 -2.37
CA PHE A 13 -4.18 25.26 -2.58
C PHE A 13 -5.34 25.50 -3.55
N GLU A 14 -6.02 26.64 -3.45
CA GLU A 14 -7.12 27.01 -4.33
C GLU A 14 -6.75 27.09 -5.83
N ILE A 15 -5.54 27.56 -6.10
CA ILE A 15 -5.04 27.84 -7.45
C ILE A 15 -4.80 26.52 -8.19
N TYR A 16 -4.32 25.50 -7.48
CA TYR A 16 -3.90 24.22 -8.04
C TYR A 16 -4.96 23.12 -8.05
N ILE A 17 -6.21 23.43 -7.66
CA ILE A 17 -7.31 22.46 -7.61
C ILE A 17 -8.39 22.72 -8.67
N GLY A 18 -9.03 21.64 -9.14
CA GLY A 18 -10.12 21.70 -10.13
C GLY A 18 -11.40 22.33 -9.60
N LYS A 19 -12.30 22.73 -10.51
CA LYS A 19 -13.52 23.52 -10.22
C LYS A 19 -14.34 22.98 -9.04
N SER A 20 -14.64 21.69 -9.00
CA SER A 20 -15.45 21.08 -7.93
C SER A 20 -14.78 21.14 -6.56
N VAL A 21 -13.47 20.93 -6.50
CA VAL A 21 -12.70 21.02 -5.25
C VAL A 21 -12.57 22.48 -4.82
N ARG A 22 -12.44 23.41 -5.77
CA ARG A 22 -12.41 24.86 -5.49
C ARG A 22 -13.74 25.35 -4.90
N SER A 23 -14.88 24.98 -5.49
CA SER A 23 -16.19 25.32 -4.94
C SER A 23 -16.38 24.80 -3.52
N TRP A 24 -15.93 23.57 -3.25
CA TRP A 24 -15.90 23.03 -1.89
C TRP A 24 -14.95 23.80 -0.98
N TYR A 25 -13.73 24.13 -1.42
CA TYR A 25 -12.79 24.91 -0.63
C TYR A 25 -13.42 26.26 -0.24
N MET A 26 -14.08 26.94 -1.17
CA MET A 26 -14.73 28.23 -0.94
C MET A 26 -15.78 28.18 0.16
N GLN A 27 -16.60 27.14 0.19
CA GLN A 27 -17.66 27.00 1.20
C GLN A 27 -17.13 26.69 2.62
N LEU A 28 -15.86 26.29 2.77
CA LEU A 28 -15.30 25.99 4.08
C LEU A 28 -15.21 27.25 4.94
N LYS A 29 -15.57 27.11 6.22
CA LYS A 29 -15.38 28.17 7.22
C LYS A 29 -13.89 28.52 7.40
N PRO A 30 -13.54 29.74 7.83
CA PRO A 30 -12.15 30.16 8.03
C PRO A 30 -11.33 29.21 8.92
N GLU A 31 -11.93 28.62 9.94
CA GLU A 31 -11.26 27.69 10.87
C GLU A 31 -10.77 26.45 10.14
N ALA A 32 -11.51 25.98 9.12
CA ALA A 32 -11.13 24.84 8.29
C ALA A 32 -10.03 25.17 7.27
N LYS A 33 -9.77 26.46 7.03
CA LYS A 33 -8.69 26.98 6.18
C LYS A 33 -7.48 27.47 7.00
N SER A 34 -7.58 27.52 8.33
CA SER A 34 -6.57 28.12 9.21
C SER A 34 -5.21 27.41 9.19
N SER A 35 -5.17 26.14 8.83
CA SER A 35 -3.98 25.30 8.84
C SER A 35 -4.03 24.29 7.70
N TRP A 36 -2.88 24.09 7.05
CA TRP A 36 -2.73 23.06 6.03
C TRP A 36 -3.10 21.67 6.54
N ALA A 37 -2.78 21.33 7.80
CA ALA A 37 -3.11 20.04 8.38
C ALA A 37 -4.63 19.80 8.44
N VAL A 38 -5.40 20.81 8.86
CA VAL A 38 -6.87 20.73 8.95
C VAL A 38 -7.51 20.65 7.57
N LEU A 39 -7.04 21.50 6.63
CA LEU A 39 -7.52 21.52 5.26
C LEU A 39 -7.24 20.19 4.53
N ARG A 40 -6.00 19.68 4.64
CA ARG A 40 -5.57 18.40 4.07
C ARG A 40 -6.40 17.23 4.60
N GLN A 41 -6.65 17.16 5.90
CA GLN A 41 -7.43 16.08 6.49
C GLN A 41 -8.88 16.06 5.97
N ARG A 42 -9.50 17.24 5.83
CA ARG A 42 -10.84 17.36 5.25
C ARG A 42 -10.86 16.97 3.77
N PHE A 43 -9.83 17.37 3.00
CA PHE A 43 -9.70 16.99 1.60
C PHE A 43 -9.56 15.47 1.43
N ILE A 44 -8.66 14.84 2.19
CA ILE A 44 -8.46 13.38 2.17
C ILE A 44 -9.76 12.65 2.54
N SER A 45 -10.45 13.11 3.58
CA SER A 45 -11.73 12.50 4.00
C SER A 45 -12.84 12.63 2.95
N ARG A 46 -12.82 13.65 2.10
CA ARG A 46 -13.88 13.87 1.10
C ARG A 46 -13.63 13.19 -0.24
N TRP A 47 -12.37 13.13 -0.68
CA TRP A 47 -12.00 12.60 -2.02
C TRP A 47 -11.09 11.38 -2.00
N ALA A 48 -10.35 11.15 -0.92
CA ALA A 48 -9.41 10.05 -0.79
C ALA A 48 -9.87 9.06 0.29
N GLN A 49 -11.18 8.86 0.44
CA GLN A 49 -11.67 7.77 1.29
C GLN A 49 -11.11 6.45 0.76
N PRO A 50 -10.58 5.59 1.65
CA PRO A 50 -10.22 4.23 1.25
C PRO A 50 -11.45 3.57 0.63
N LYS A 51 -11.35 3.14 -0.64
CA LYS A 51 -12.44 2.41 -1.31
C LYS A 51 -12.83 1.10 -0.61
N MET A 52 -11.98 0.65 0.31
CA MET A 52 -12.10 -0.61 1.04
C MET A 52 -11.65 -0.39 2.48
N SER A 53 -12.39 -0.97 3.42
CA SER A 53 -11.96 -1.05 4.82
C SER A 53 -10.66 -1.85 4.93
N LYS A 54 -9.99 -1.80 6.09
CA LYS A 54 -8.79 -2.62 6.31
C LYS A 54 -9.11 -4.11 6.21
N GLU A 55 -10.28 -4.51 6.67
CA GLU A 55 -10.78 -5.88 6.61
C GLU A 55 -11.10 -6.30 5.18
N ASP A 56 -11.74 -5.42 4.40
CA ASP A 56 -11.98 -5.67 2.97
C ASP A 56 -10.68 -5.84 2.21
N LYS A 57 -9.68 -4.99 2.49
CA LYS A 57 -8.35 -5.11 1.89
C LYS A 57 -7.74 -6.48 2.16
N TYR A 58 -7.83 -6.98 3.39
CA TYR A 58 -7.33 -8.32 3.73
C TYR A 58 -8.11 -9.44 3.01
N HIS A 59 -9.44 -9.38 2.97
CA HIS A 59 -10.28 -10.43 2.37
C HIS A 59 -10.25 -10.46 0.85
N GLN A 60 -10.05 -9.31 0.21
CA GLN A 60 -10.11 -9.15 -1.24
C GLN A 60 -8.72 -9.06 -1.90
N MET A 61 -7.64 -9.07 -1.12
CA MET A 61 -6.28 -9.06 -1.65
C MET A 61 -6.04 -10.26 -2.56
N LEU A 62 -5.38 -10.03 -3.69
CA LEU A 62 -4.98 -11.03 -4.68
C LEU A 62 -3.52 -10.79 -5.06
N GLN A 63 -2.80 -11.85 -5.39
CA GLN A 63 -1.45 -11.76 -5.95
C GLN A 63 -1.49 -11.03 -7.29
N GLU A 64 -0.64 -10.02 -7.47
CA GLU A 64 -0.57 -9.23 -8.70
C GLU A 64 0.14 -10.01 -9.82
N PRO A 65 -0.26 -9.86 -11.10
CA PRO A 65 0.39 -10.58 -12.21
C PRO A 65 1.90 -10.34 -12.26
N GLY A 66 2.68 -11.40 -12.04
CA GLY A 66 4.14 -11.34 -11.99
C GLY A 66 4.75 -10.94 -10.65
N GLU A 67 3.95 -10.70 -9.60
CA GLU A 67 4.42 -10.56 -8.21
C GLU A 67 4.96 -11.90 -7.73
N ASP A 68 6.11 -11.90 -7.08
CA ASP A 68 6.62 -13.13 -6.46
C ASP A 68 5.70 -13.58 -5.31
N VAL A 69 5.61 -14.89 -5.10
CA VAL A 69 4.70 -15.46 -4.08
C VAL A 69 5.13 -15.10 -2.67
N LEU A 70 6.43 -14.95 -2.41
CA LEU A 70 6.98 -14.56 -1.12
C LEU A 70 6.76 -13.06 -0.87
N GLU A 71 6.93 -12.22 -1.89
CA GLU A 71 6.56 -10.80 -1.83
C GLU A 71 5.07 -10.62 -1.52
N PHE A 72 4.21 -11.37 -2.22
CA PHE A 72 2.77 -11.37 -1.96
C PHE A 72 2.44 -11.83 -0.54
N PHE A 73 3.10 -12.89 -0.06
CA PHE A 73 2.96 -13.41 1.31
C PHE A 73 3.26 -12.32 2.36
N PHE A 74 4.35 -11.57 2.19
CA PHE A 74 4.68 -10.47 3.12
C PHE A 74 3.60 -9.39 3.16
N ARG A 75 3.08 -8.98 2.00
CA ARG A 75 2.02 -7.97 1.93
C ARG A 75 0.68 -8.49 2.46
N PHE A 76 0.39 -9.78 2.27
CA PHE A 76 -0.79 -10.45 2.81
C PHE A 76 -0.75 -10.54 4.35
N ASN A 77 0.39 -10.91 4.93
CA ASN A 77 0.62 -10.91 6.38
C ASN A 77 0.48 -9.50 6.96
N HIS A 78 1.03 -8.49 6.28
CA HIS A 78 0.86 -7.09 6.67
C HIS A 78 -0.61 -6.65 6.64
N ALA A 79 -1.39 -7.05 5.63
CA ALA A 79 -2.82 -6.72 5.56
C ALA A 79 -3.62 -7.32 6.73
N ALA A 80 -3.35 -8.58 7.08
CA ALA A 80 -3.95 -9.24 8.24
C ALA A 80 -3.64 -8.48 9.54
N ARG A 81 -2.37 -8.14 9.78
CA ARG A 81 -1.98 -7.35 10.97
C ARG A 81 -2.67 -5.98 10.99
N ASN A 82 -2.78 -5.32 9.83
CA ASN A 82 -3.39 -3.99 9.74
C ASN A 82 -4.89 -3.99 10.06
N CYS A 83 -5.60 -5.10 9.80
CA CYS A 83 -6.99 -5.28 10.23
C CYS A 83 -7.12 -5.99 11.60
N ASN A 84 -6.04 -6.06 12.37
CA ASN A 84 -5.97 -6.71 13.69
C ASN A 84 -6.31 -8.22 13.67
N TYR A 85 -6.08 -8.90 12.55
CA TYR A 85 -6.22 -10.34 12.47
C TYR A 85 -4.96 -11.03 13.03
N GLU A 86 -5.04 -11.48 14.28
CA GLU A 86 -3.95 -12.18 15.00
C GLU A 86 -3.83 -13.66 14.55
N TYR A 87 -3.23 -13.92 13.39
CA TYR A 87 -3.06 -15.29 12.88
C TYR A 87 -2.11 -16.16 13.73
N SER A 88 -1.26 -15.57 14.56
CA SER A 88 -0.40 -16.29 15.51
C SER A 88 -1.13 -16.78 16.76
N LYS A 89 -2.38 -16.36 16.99
CA LYS A 89 -3.16 -16.69 18.19
C LYS A 89 -3.82 -18.06 18.08
N GLY A 90 -2.97 -19.08 18.02
CA GLY A 90 -3.35 -20.49 17.98
C GLY A 90 -3.53 -21.07 16.58
N ARG A 91 -3.48 -22.40 16.51
CA ARG A 91 -3.45 -23.17 15.26
C ARG A 91 -4.67 -22.95 14.36
N SER A 92 -5.86 -22.71 14.94
CA SER A 92 -7.08 -22.48 14.17
C SER A 92 -6.98 -21.21 13.32
N LYS A 93 -6.52 -20.09 13.92
CA LYS A 93 -6.33 -18.82 13.20
C LYS A 93 -5.19 -18.89 12.19
N LEU A 94 -4.10 -19.57 12.53
CA LEU A 94 -3.01 -19.81 11.59
C LEU A 94 -3.54 -20.56 10.36
N ASN A 95 -4.24 -21.67 10.56
CA ASN A 95 -4.79 -22.48 9.47
C ASN A 95 -5.80 -21.71 8.62
N GLU A 96 -6.65 -20.89 9.23
CA GLU A 96 -7.60 -20.04 8.49
C GLU A 96 -6.85 -18.97 7.66
N HIS A 97 -5.80 -18.36 8.21
CA HIS A 97 -4.96 -17.41 7.49
C HIS A 97 -4.25 -18.06 6.29
N VAL A 98 -3.63 -19.22 6.49
CA VAL A 98 -2.94 -19.98 5.45
C VAL A 98 -3.91 -20.42 4.36
N ARG A 99 -5.08 -20.97 4.72
CA ARG A 99 -6.11 -21.34 3.73
C ARG A 99 -6.57 -20.13 2.93
N ARG A 100 -6.75 -18.98 3.58
CA ARG A 100 -7.11 -17.74 2.89
C ARG A 100 -6.00 -17.37 1.90
N PHE A 101 -4.73 -17.34 2.33
CA PHE A 101 -3.57 -17.09 1.46
C PHE A 101 -3.56 -18.01 0.22
N CYS A 102 -3.76 -19.33 0.40
CA CYS A 102 -3.80 -20.30 -0.69
C CYS A 102 -4.85 -19.97 -1.77
N THR A 103 -5.98 -19.37 -1.39
CA THR A 103 -7.03 -18.96 -2.35
C THR A 103 -6.70 -17.68 -3.12
N LYS A 104 -5.66 -16.94 -2.70
CA LYS A 104 -5.33 -15.61 -3.26
C LYS A 104 -4.09 -15.62 -4.16
N ILE A 105 -3.30 -16.69 -4.14
CA ILE A 105 -2.14 -16.85 -5.01
C ILE A 105 -2.53 -17.33 -6.42
N GLN A 106 -1.71 -17.01 -7.41
CA GLN A 106 -1.95 -17.36 -8.82
C GLN A 106 -1.62 -18.83 -9.11
N ASP A 107 -0.58 -19.39 -8.49
CA ASP A 107 -0.24 -20.81 -8.63
C ASP A 107 -1.20 -21.65 -7.76
N VAL A 108 -2.30 -22.07 -8.38
CA VAL A 108 -3.36 -22.87 -7.73
C VAL A 108 -2.83 -24.20 -7.20
N GLU A 109 -1.87 -24.83 -7.89
CA GLU A 109 -1.29 -26.12 -7.48
C GLU A 109 -0.32 -25.94 -6.29
N LEU A 110 0.41 -24.82 -6.24
CA LEU A 110 1.12 -24.43 -5.03
C LEU A 110 0.14 -24.18 -3.88
N GLY A 111 -0.96 -23.46 -4.13
CA GLY A 111 -1.98 -23.17 -3.11
C GLY A 111 -2.56 -24.44 -2.52
N LYS A 112 -2.84 -25.44 -3.35
CA LYS A 112 -3.30 -26.77 -2.93
C LYS A 112 -2.26 -27.48 -2.06
N ARG A 113 -1.00 -27.55 -2.50
CA ARG A 113 0.09 -28.17 -1.72
C ARG A 113 0.30 -27.51 -0.36
N ILE A 114 0.24 -26.17 -0.30
CA ILE A 114 0.31 -25.43 0.96
C ILE A 114 -0.92 -25.75 1.82
N GLY A 115 -2.13 -25.79 1.24
CA GLY A 115 -3.37 -26.06 1.96
C GLY A 115 -3.49 -27.48 2.54
N GLU A 116 -2.78 -28.45 1.96
CA GLU A 116 -2.68 -29.83 2.43
C GLU A 116 -1.64 -30.00 3.56
N ASN A 117 -0.73 -29.03 3.73
CA ASN A 117 0.30 -29.04 4.75
C ASN A 117 -0.18 -28.42 6.07
N MET A 118 0.40 -28.89 7.18
CA MET A 118 0.17 -28.37 8.52
C MET A 118 1.43 -27.64 9.00
N PHE A 119 1.46 -26.33 8.81
CA PHE A 119 2.56 -25.50 9.31
C PHE A 119 2.42 -25.24 10.81
N LYS A 120 3.54 -25.28 11.53
CA LYS A 120 3.66 -25.07 12.97
C LYS A 120 3.42 -23.60 13.34
N ASP A 121 3.93 -22.70 12.51
CA ASP A 121 3.87 -21.24 12.62
C ASP A 121 3.97 -20.61 11.23
N ILE A 122 3.95 -19.27 11.19
CA ILE A 122 4.03 -18.51 9.93
C ILE A 122 5.44 -18.56 9.32
N ASP A 123 6.47 -18.75 10.15
CA ASP A 123 7.87 -18.71 9.75
C ASP A 123 8.23 -20.00 8.98
N GLU A 124 7.69 -21.15 9.39
CA GLU A 124 7.84 -22.40 8.62
C GLU A 124 7.21 -22.32 7.23
N LEU A 125 6.10 -21.60 7.08
CA LEU A 125 5.52 -21.34 5.76
C LEU A 125 6.42 -20.40 4.93
N GLU A 126 7.01 -19.39 5.56
CA GLU A 126 7.98 -18.50 4.90
C GLU A 126 9.18 -19.29 4.38
N GLU A 127 9.80 -20.13 5.22
CA GLU A 127 10.93 -20.99 4.85
C GLU A 127 10.58 -21.92 3.68
N TYR A 128 9.37 -22.50 3.68
CA TYR A 128 8.88 -23.34 2.60
C TYR A 128 8.78 -22.58 1.26
N LEU A 129 8.24 -21.36 1.29
CA LEU A 129 8.09 -20.51 0.11
C LEU A 129 9.45 -20.05 -0.43
N ASP A 130 10.35 -19.62 0.46
CA ASP A 130 11.69 -19.16 0.14
C ASP A 130 12.58 -20.28 -0.44
N HIS A 131 12.48 -21.51 0.09
CA HIS A 131 13.16 -22.66 -0.52
C HIS A 131 12.69 -22.91 -1.96
N LYS A 132 11.39 -22.74 -2.23
CA LYS A 132 10.81 -22.93 -3.56
C LYS A 132 11.25 -21.84 -4.54
N ASP A 133 11.28 -20.58 -4.11
CA ASP A 133 11.74 -19.47 -4.95
C ASP A 133 13.21 -19.64 -5.35
N ARG A 134 14.07 -20.05 -4.40
CA ARG A 134 15.47 -20.42 -4.68
C ARG A 134 15.60 -21.54 -5.70
N LEU A 135 14.77 -22.57 -5.60
CA LEU A 135 14.78 -23.65 -6.60
C LEU A 135 14.37 -23.13 -7.98
N ASN A 136 13.31 -22.33 -8.07
CA ASN A 136 12.87 -21.75 -9.34
C ASN A 136 13.95 -20.88 -9.99
N THR A 137 14.62 -20.04 -9.21
CA THR A 137 15.73 -19.20 -9.70
C THR A 137 16.94 -20.03 -10.16
N LEU A 138 17.28 -21.12 -9.46
CA LEU A 138 18.32 -22.06 -9.89
C LEU A 138 17.95 -22.77 -11.21
N PHE A 139 16.71 -23.25 -11.34
CA PHE A 139 16.23 -23.89 -12.56
C PHE A 139 16.17 -22.92 -13.75
N ASP A 140 15.72 -21.68 -13.55
CA ASP A 140 15.69 -20.65 -14.61
C ASP A 140 17.10 -20.20 -15.03
N THR A 141 18.07 -20.22 -14.11
CA THR A 141 19.49 -19.97 -14.44
C THR A 141 20.09 -21.09 -15.28
N GLN A 142 19.68 -22.35 -15.04
CA GLN A 142 20.12 -23.51 -15.82
C GLN A 142 19.37 -23.65 -17.15
N HIS A 143 18.14 -23.15 -17.24
CA HIS A 143 17.30 -23.20 -18.44
C HIS A 143 16.53 -21.87 -18.63
N PRO A 144 17.15 -20.85 -19.24
CA PRO A 144 16.51 -19.55 -19.41
C PRO A 144 15.29 -19.66 -20.33
N LYS A 145 14.11 -19.36 -19.78
CA LYS A 145 12.87 -19.28 -20.55
C LYS A 145 12.96 -18.09 -21.52
N LYS A 146 12.75 -18.33 -22.82
CA LYS A 146 12.61 -17.25 -23.81
C LYS A 146 11.44 -16.36 -23.39
N LYS A 147 11.72 -15.11 -23.00
CA LYS A 147 10.68 -14.09 -22.77
C LYS A 147 9.87 -13.95 -24.05
N LYS A 148 8.61 -14.36 -24.03
CA LYS A 148 7.66 -13.93 -25.06
C LYS A 148 7.43 -12.44 -24.84
N GLU A 149 7.86 -11.62 -25.79
CA GLU A 149 7.43 -10.23 -25.89
C GLU A 149 5.91 -10.22 -26.10
N THR A 150 5.17 -10.13 -25.00
CA THR A 150 3.76 -9.78 -25.05
C THR A 150 3.70 -8.28 -25.24
N THR A 151 3.62 -7.84 -26.50
CA THR A 151 3.26 -6.46 -26.86
C THR A 151 1.92 -6.14 -26.18
N ARG A 152 1.96 -5.31 -25.14
CA ARG A 152 0.75 -4.81 -24.49
C ARG A 152 0.01 -3.89 -25.48
N PRO A 153 -1.27 -4.11 -25.78
CA PRO A 153 -2.05 -3.09 -26.48
C PRO A 153 -2.21 -1.87 -25.57
N LEU A 154 -1.94 -0.69 -26.13
CA LEU A 154 -2.18 0.60 -25.50
C LEU A 154 -3.69 0.76 -25.26
N VAL A 155 -4.15 0.41 -24.06
CA VAL A 155 -5.49 0.79 -23.62
C VAL A 155 -5.40 2.22 -23.08
N ALA A 156 -6.07 3.14 -23.78
CA ALA A 156 -6.21 4.54 -23.43
C ALA A 156 -6.69 4.67 -21.97
N SER A 157 -5.76 4.95 -21.07
CA SER A 157 -6.08 5.27 -19.69
C SER A 157 -6.54 6.73 -19.66
N ASN A 158 -7.80 6.92 -19.31
CA ASN A 158 -8.43 8.22 -19.14
C ASN A 158 -7.53 9.14 -18.30
N VAL A 159 -7.13 10.23 -18.95
CA VAL A 159 -6.29 11.29 -18.43
C VAL A 159 -7.03 12.02 -17.31
N PHE A 160 -6.59 11.81 -16.08
CA PHE A 160 -6.51 12.85 -15.06
C PHE A 160 -5.26 12.61 -14.21
N ALA A 161 -4.10 12.67 -14.87
CA ALA A 161 -2.84 12.95 -14.21
C ALA A 161 -2.83 14.44 -13.82
N ALA A 162 -3.55 14.79 -12.75
CA ALA A 162 -3.20 15.97 -12.00
C ALA A 162 -1.97 15.60 -11.18
N GLN A 163 -0.80 15.97 -11.71
CA GLN A 163 0.49 15.88 -11.04
C GLN A 163 0.41 16.71 -9.74
N LEU A 164 0.05 16.06 -8.62
CA LEU A 164 0.24 16.64 -7.30
C LEU A 164 1.76 16.71 -7.04
N PRO A 165 2.32 17.85 -6.60
CA PRO A 165 3.72 17.89 -6.21
C PRO A 165 3.97 16.91 -5.07
N LYS A 166 5.09 16.18 -5.16
CA LYS A 166 5.52 15.13 -4.23
C LYS A 166 5.52 15.67 -2.79
N LEU A 167 4.56 15.21 -2.01
CA LEU A 167 4.39 15.54 -0.59
C LEU A 167 5.09 14.46 0.25
N ASP A 168 6.41 14.33 0.10
CA ASP A 168 7.24 13.49 0.96
C ASP A 168 8.66 14.05 1.02
N GLN A 169 8.94 14.80 2.09
CA GLN A 169 10.28 15.00 2.65
C GLN A 169 10.21 15.89 3.90
N PHE A 170 9.62 15.40 5.00
CA PHE A 170 9.87 16.00 6.32
C PHE A 170 9.95 14.90 7.38
N GLY A 171 11.08 14.20 7.37
CA GLY A 171 11.59 13.49 8.54
C GLY A 171 11.95 14.48 9.64
N MET A 172 11.58 14.12 10.86
CA MET A 172 11.94 14.81 12.10
C MET A 172 13.46 14.79 12.33
N THR A 173 13.95 15.80 13.07
CA THR A 173 15.20 15.94 13.86
C THR A 173 15.71 17.39 13.67
N HIS A 174 16.11 18.22 14.64
CA HIS A 174 16.38 18.11 16.07
C HIS A 174 16.05 19.46 16.72
N ALA A 175 15.85 19.44 18.04
CA ALA A 175 15.83 20.60 18.92
C ALA A 175 17.15 21.39 18.90
N ARG A 176 17.05 22.72 19.03
CA ARG A 176 17.94 23.52 19.88
C ARG A 176 17.19 24.73 20.42
N THR A 177 17.05 24.73 21.74
CA THR A 177 16.85 25.89 22.63
C THR A 177 18.03 26.86 22.55
N SER A 178 17.88 28.01 23.22
CA SER A 178 18.80 29.15 23.45
C SER A 178 18.96 30.14 22.29
N ASP A 179 18.93 31.46 22.46
CA ASP A 179 18.68 32.33 23.63
C ASP A 179 18.52 33.79 23.12
N PHE A 180 17.76 34.59 23.88
CA PHE A 180 17.92 36.01 24.24
C PHE A 180 18.32 37.14 23.25
N GLN A 181 17.69 38.30 23.54
CA GLN A 181 18.02 39.71 23.23
C GLN A 181 17.61 40.23 21.83
N ALA A 182 16.91 41.36 21.69
CA ALA A 182 16.38 42.37 22.63
C ALA A 182 15.15 43.04 21.99
#